data_AF-A0A8T3MUX2-F1
#
_entry.id   AF-A0A8T3MUX2-F1
#
_cell.length_a   1.000
_cell.length_b   1.000
_cell.length_c   1.000
_cell.angle_alpha   90.00
_cell.angle_beta   90.00
_cell.angle_gamma   90.00
#
_symmetry.space_group_name_H-M   'P 1'
#
loop_
_entity.id
_entity.type
_entity.pdbx_description
1 polymer ?
#
loop_
_entity_poly.entity_id
_entity_poly.type
_entity_poly.pdbx_seq_one_letter_code
_entity_poly.pdbx_strand_id
1 'polypeptide(L)'
;MDKAFLEAMTAGYTLAEPSIVLGGPMHEGEVATEPRVQVALTMLNRHGLIAGATGTGKTKTLQLLAGQLSKAGVPVFISDIKGDVTGIAAPGDAANPKIQERAASLGWTFEPSGHPAEFVSLTGRLGAQVRATVHSFGPLLLGKVLSLNETQTSILSLVFKYCDDNDLPLLDLKDLATTLKFLSSDDGKPILAEYGGMSTASVGVLLRSIVVLEQEGADVFFGEPEFDVEDLLRTTPEGEGVVTVLELSDVMDQPRLFSTFMLWMLAQLYEQLPEAGDLPKPKLCFFFDEAHLLFDDASEALMDQVERTVRLIRSKGVGVYFVTQAPTDVPSSVLAQLGNRVQHALRAYTPDDADALRKTARTFPMTDFYDVERAITSLGIGEALVTVLSPRGVPTPLAATRLLPPDSLMGPLDAVQFQGRIATSAFATKYGATVDRDSAHERITARIAGARTAAAEAAAQASVRAGVPPTTEAGLNMMTPAQQRREIARQATEIARARREAERQRKAEAAERVRSDRARQRTVDNAIRTGGRVVTSRLGQDIVRGIFGTLFGGGKSR
;
A
#
# COMPACT_ATOMS: atom_id res chain seq x y z
N MET A 1 9.14 -13.41 -47.90
CA MET A 1 8.07 -13.50 -46.88
C MET A 1 6.71 -13.84 -47.50
N ASP A 2 5.95 -14.72 -46.84
CA ASP A 2 4.62 -15.18 -47.27
C ASP A 2 3.60 -14.03 -47.37
N LYS A 3 2.76 -14.05 -48.41
CA LYS A 3 1.74 -13.02 -48.67
C LYS A 3 0.59 -13.11 -47.67
N ALA A 4 0.13 -14.31 -47.33
CA ALA A 4 -0.97 -14.48 -46.39
C ALA A 4 -0.58 -13.98 -44.99
N PHE A 5 0.66 -14.26 -44.58
CA PHE A 5 1.27 -13.70 -43.38
C PHE A 5 1.25 -12.16 -43.37
N LEU A 6 1.77 -11.53 -44.42
CA LEU A 6 1.82 -10.06 -44.50
C LEU A 6 0.42 -9.42 -44.49
N GLU A 7 -0.55 -10.02 -45.17
CA GLU A 7 -1.94 -9.56 -45.16
C GLU A 7 -2.55 -9.65 -43.75
N ALA A 8 -2.33 -10.76 -43.04
CA ALA A 8 -2.80 -10.93 -41.66
C ALA A 8 -2.15 -9.93 -40.69
N MET A 9 -0.83 -9.73 -40.79
CA MET A 9 -0.12 -8.74 -39.97
C MET A 9 -0.58 -7.32 -40.28
N THR A 10 -0.84 -7.00 -41.55
CA THR A 10 -1.29 -5.66 -41.98
C THR A 10 -2.68 -5.39 -41.43
N ALA A 11 -3.60 -6.35 -41.55
CA ALA A 11 -4.94 -6.22 -41.01
C ALA A 11 -4.95 -6.09 -39.47
N GLY A 12 -4.01 -6.73 -38.78
CA GLY A 12 -3.93 -6.73 -37.31
C GLY A 12 -3.24 -5.51 -36.71
N TYR A 13 -2.19 -5.01 -37.36
CA TYR A 13 -1.29 -4.03 -36.76
C TYR A 13 -1.24 -2.67 -37.48
N THR A 14 -1.90 -2.49 -38.62
CA THR A 14 -2.06 -1.15 -39.20
C THR A 14 -3.09 -0.36 -38.39
N LEU A 15 -2.61 0.69 -37.70
CA LEU A 15 -3.42 1.56 -36.86
C LEU A 15 -3.58 2.93 -37.51
N ALA A 16 -4.75 3.55 -37.33
CA ALA A 16 -5.05 4.91 -37.77
C ALA A 16 -4.96 5.94 -36.62
N GLU A 17 -4.59 5.49 -35.43
CA GLU A 17 -4.48 6.30 -34.22
C GLU A 17 -3.04 6.24 -33.66
N PRO A 18 -2.64 7.21 -32.81
CA PRO A 18 -1.31 7.20 -32.20
C PRO A 18 -0.99 5.88 -31.50
N SER A 19 0.24 5.42 -31.67
CA SER A 19 0.69 4.12 -31.21
C SER A 19 2.14 4.19 -30.71
N ILE A 20 2.55 3.15 -30.00
CA ILE A 20 3.96 2.83 -29.81
C ILE A 20 4.33 1.62 -30.66
N VAL A 21 5.52 1.64 -31.23
CA VAL A 21 6.03 0.64 -32.15
C VAL A 21 6.93 -0.32 -31.39
N LEU A 22 6.61 -1.62 -31.45
CA LEU A 22 7.40 -2.66 -30.79
C LEU A 22 8.51 -3.17 -31.70
N GLY A 23 8.24 -3.35 -32.99
CA GLY A 23 9.16 -4.02 -33.90
C GLY A 23 8.58 -4.38 -35.25
N GLY A 24 9.26 -5.31 -35.94
CA GLY A 24 8.85 -5.87 -37.23
C GLY A 24 8.43 -7.35 -37.07
N PRO A 25 7.34 -7.78 -37.73
CA PRO A 25 6.88 -9.16 -37.65
C PRO A 25 7.85 -10.10 -38.38
N MET A 26 7.99 -11.32 -37.89
CA MET A 26 8.93 -12.32 -38.35
C MET A 26 8.23 -13.58 -38.82
N HIS A 27 8.70 -14.15 -39.93
CA HIS A 27 8.22 -15.44 -40.42
C HIS A 27 9.38 -16.18 -41.08
N GLU A 28 9.58 -17.45 -40.69
CA GLU A 28 10.64 -18.33 -41.24
C GLU A 28 12.06 -17.70 -41.20
N GLY A 29 12.35 -16.91 -40.16
CA GLY A 29 13.66 -16.27 -39.96
C GLY A 29 13.86 -14.97 -40.74
N GLU A 30 12.92 -14.59 -41.60
CA GLU A 30 12.88 -13.27 -42.24
C GLU A 30 12.14 -12.26 -41.36
N VAL A 31 12.51 -10.97 -41.44
CA VAL A 31 11.87 -9.86 -40.72
C VAL A 31 11.23 -8.93 -41.74
N ALA A 32 9.95 -8.60 -41.56
CA ALA A 32 9.29 -7.58 -42.35
C ALA A 32 9.63 -6.19 -41.81
N THR A 33 9.91 -5.25 -42.71
CA THR A 33 10.03 -3.82 -42.35
C THR A 33 8.66 -3.15 -42.25
N GLU A 34 7.65 -3.64 -42.99
CA GLU A 34 6.25 -3.22 -42.89
C GLU A 34 5.33 -4.43 -43.06
N PRO A 35 4.18 -4.49 -42.35
CA PRO A 35 3.70 -3.52 -41.36
C PRO A 35 4.49 -3.60 -40.05
N ARG A 36 4.48 -2.52 -39.27
CA ARG A 36 5.03 -2.52 -37.90
C ARG A 36 4.14 -3.25 -36.92
N VAL A 37 4.73 -4.02 -36.00
CA VAL A 37 4.04 -4.51 -34.80
C VAL A 37 3.96 -3.35 -33.82
N GLN A 38 2.75 -2.89 -33.51
CA GLN A 38 2.50 -1.70 -32.72
C GLN A 38 1.25 -1.85 -31.85
N VAL A 39 1.13 -1.03 -30.81
CA VAL A 39 -0.03 -0.98 -29.92
C VAL A 39 -0.52 0.45 -29.80
N ALA A 40 -1.84 0.64 -29.94
CA ALA A 40 -2.46 1.95 -29.82
C ALA A 40 -2.30 2.51 -28.40
N LEU A 41 -2.08 3.82 -28.27
CA LEU A 41 -1.99 4.47 -26.95
C LEU A 41 -3.27 4.26 -26.13
N THR A 42 -4.43 4.29 -26.78
CA THR A 42 -5.76 4.04 -26.18
C THR A 42 -5.90 2.65 -25.55
N MET A 43 -5.04 1.68 -25.92
CA MET A 43 -5.08 0.31 -25.42
C MET A 43 -4.04 0.05 -24.31
N LEU A 44 -3.18 1.02 -23.98
CA LEU A 44 -2.11 0.84 -22.99
C LEU A 44 -2.62 0.86 -21.54
N ASN A 45 -3.80 1.43 -21.27
CA ASN A 45 -4.46 1.31 -19.97
C ASN A 45 -5.16 -0.05 -19.76
N ARG A 46 -5.12 -0.95 -20.75
CA ARG A 46 -5.65 -2.33 -20.64
C ARG A 46 -4.61 -3.31 -20.11
N HIS A 47 -3.60 -2.78 -19.43
CA HIS A 47 -2.53 -3.51 -18.76
C HIS A 47 -1.70 -4.40 -19.72
N GLY A 48 -0.65 -5.01 -19.20
CA GLY A 48 0.09 -5.98 -19.99
C GLY A 48 1.07 -6.84 -19.22
N LEU A 49 1.62 -7.81 -19.95
CA LEU A 49 2.62 -8.75 -19.47
C LEU A 49 3.85 -8.72 -20.37
N ILE A 50 5.04 -8.61 -19.78
CA ILE A 50 6.33 -8.81 -20.43
C ILE A 50 7.02 -9.99 -19.75
N ALA A 51 7.00 -11.15 -20.39
CA ALA A 51 7.53 -12.38 -19.79
C ALA A 51 8.66 -13.00 -20.61
N GLY A 52 9.51 -13.82 -19.98
CA GLY A 52 10.57 -14.58 -20.64
C GLY A 52 11.79 -14.83 -19.74
N ALA A 53 12.66 -15.77 -20.11
CA ALA A 53 13.82 -16.14 -19.30
C ALA A 53 14.80 -14.97 -19.07
N THR A 54 15.71 -15.10 -18.11
CA THR A 54 16.75 -14.10 -17.86
C THR A 54 17.62 -13.86 -19.09
N GLY A 55 17.92 -12.59 -19.39
CA GLY A 55 18.78 -12.18 -20.51
C GLY A 55 18.14 -12.22 -21.91
N THR A 56 16.84 -12.49 -22.03
CA THR A 56 16.15 -12.56 -23.33
C THR A 56 15.76 -11.19 -23.91
N GLY A 57 15.63 -10.17 -23.06
CA GLY A 57 15.34 -8.80 -23.48
C GLY A 57 14.17 -8.12 -22.77
N LYS A 58 13.61 -8.70 -21.71
CA LYS A 58 12.49 -8.15 -20.92
C LYS A 58 12.67 -6.70 -20.50
N THR A 59 13.72 -6.40 -19.73
CA THR A 59 14.02 -5.05 -19.26
C THR A 59 14.20 -4.08 -20.41
N LYS A 60 14.80 -4.52 -21.53
CA LYS A 60 14.98 -3.67 -22.71
C LYS A 60 13.67 -3.43 -23.45
N THR A 61 12.70 -4.34 -23.35
CA THR A 61 11.33 -4.09 -23.84
C THR A 61 10.60 -3.10 -22.95
N LEU A 62 10.70 -3.24 -21.63
CA LEU A 62 10.20 -2.24 -20.68
C LEU A 62 10.78 -0.86 -21.01
N GLN A 63 12.10 -0.77 -21.20
CA GLN A 63 12.80 0.47 -21.53
C GLN A 63 12.35 1.07 -22.87
N LEU A 64 12.15 0.24 -23.90
CA LEU A 64 11.60 0.64 -25.20
C LEU A 64 10.20 1.26 -25.05
N LEU A 65 9.33 0.61 -24.29
CA LEU A 65 7.96 1.07 -24.04
C LEU A 65 7.96 2.38 -23.25
N ALA A 66 8.74 2.44 -22.17
CA ALA A 66 8.84 3.61 -21.30
C ALA A 66 9.32 4.85 -22.05
N GLY A 67 10.34 4.72 -22.90
CA GLY A 67 10.84 5.83 -23.71
C GLY A 67 9.81 6.35 -24.72
N GLN A 68 9.11 5.45 -25.41
CA GLN A 68 8.06 5.86 -26.34
C GLN A 68 6.83 6.46 -25.64
N LEU A 69 6.47 5.95 -24.46
CA LEU A 69 5.42 6.53 -23.62
C LEU A 69 5.78 7.94 -23.16
N SER A 70 7.01 8.14 -22.67
CA SER A 70 7.55 9.46 -22.31
C SER A 70 7.45 10.43 -23.49
N LYS A 71 7.94 10.06 -24.67
CA LYS A 71 7.83 10.88 -25.89
C LYS A 71 6.38 11.17 -26.31
N ALA A 72 5.46 10.23 -26.06
CA ALA A 72 4.02 10.43 -26.28
C ALA A 72 3.35 11.29 -25.20
N GLY A 73 4.12 11.80 -24.22
CA GLY A 73 3.63 12.60 -23.10
C GLY A 73 2.81 11.80 -22.08
N VAL A 74 3.11 10.51 -21.93
CA VAL A 74 2.53 9.63 -20.92
C VAL A 74 3.59 9.39 -19.85
N PRO A 75 3.39 9.92 -18.62
CA PRO A 75 4.24 9.61 -17.48
C PRO A 75 4.35 8.12 -17.23
N VAL A 76 5.51 7.69 -16.72
CA VAL A 76 5.80 6.27 -16.49
C VAL A 76 6.36 6.10 -15.08
N PHE A 77 5.89 5.07 -14.37
CA PHE A 77 6.49 4.62 -13.13
C PHE A 77 7.13 3.25 -13.33
N ILE A 78 8.37 3.06 -12.89
CA ILE A 78 9.11 1.82 -13.02
C ILE A 78 9.61 1.40 -11.63
N SER A 79 9.28 0.20 -11.18
CA SER A 79 9.98 -0.41 -10.05
C SER A 79 11.19 -1.16 -10.56
N ASP A 80 12.39 -0.63 -10.33
CA ASP A 80 13.66 -1.21 -10.78
C ASP A 80 14.34 -1.98 -9.65
N ILE A 81 14.23 -3.30 -9.71
CA ILE A 81 14.79 -4.22 -8.72
C ILE A 81 16.29 -4.43 -8.95
N LYS A 82 16.75 -4.31 -10.20
CA LYS A 82 18.14 -4.61 -10.59
C LYS A 82 19.01 -3.36 -10.70
N GLY A 83 18.41 -2.18 -10.74
CA GLY A 83 19.09 -0.91 -10.96
C GLY A 83 19.64 -0.75 -12.38
N ASP A 84 19.08 -1.45 -13.37
CA ASP A 84 19.58 -1.47 -14.75
C ASP A 84 18.78 -0.60 -15.74
N VAL A 85 17.80 0.15 -15.23
CA VAL A 85 16.89 1.03 -15.99
C VAL A 85 17.26 2.51 -15.86
N THR A 86 18.15 2.89 -14.94
CA THR A 86 18.57 4.31 -14.76
C THR A 86 19.06 4.99 -16.05
N GLY A 87 19.62 4.21 -16.99
CA GLY A 87 20.04 4.69 -18.30
C GLY A 87 18.91 5.22 -19.19
N ILE A 88 17.63 5.05 -18.82
CA ILE A 88 16.51 5.72 -19.48
C ILE A 88 16.72 7.24 -19.58
N ALA A 89 17.46 7.83 -18.63
CA ALA A 89 17.75 9.27 -18.58
C ALA A 89 18.93 9.71 -19.46
N ALA A 90 19.57 8.80 -20.20
CA ALA A 90 20.70 9.12 -21.07
C ALA A 90 20.47 8.58 -22.49
N PRO A 91 21.00 9.26 -23.52
CA PRO A 91 20.91 8.76 -24.89
C PRO A 91 21.63 7.43 -25.05
N GLY A 92 21.08 6.56 -25.90
CA GLY A 92 21.69 5.29 -26.28
C GLY A 92 23.03 5.46 -27.00
N ASP A 93 23.82 4.39 -27.01
CA ASP A 93 25.10 4.38 -27.70
C ASP A 93 24.90 4.19 -29.22
N ALA A 94 24.95 5.29 -29.97
CA ALA A 94 24.86 5.28 -31.43
C ALA A 94 26.00 4.50 -32.10
N ALA A 95 27.16 4.36 -31.45
CA ALA A 95 28.32 3.67 -32.01
C ALA A 95 28.24 2.14 -31.83
N ASN A 96 27.26 1.64 -31.06
CA ASN A 96 27.12 0.21 -30.81
C ASN A 96 26.70 -0.55 -32.10
N PRO A 97 27.55 -1.44 -32.65
CA PRO A 97 27.25 -2.13 -33.90
C PRO A 97 25.98 -2.98 -33.85
N LYS A 98 25.69 -3.62 -32.69
CA LYS A 98 24.50 -4.47 -32.53
C LYS A 98 23.20 -3.68 -32.58
N ILE A 99 23.21 -2.44 -32.09
CA ILE A 99 22.04 -1.55 -32.17
C ILE A 99 21.82 -1.13 -33.62
N GLN A 100 22.88 -0.73 -34.31
CA GLN A 100 22.82 -0.31 -35.72
C GLN A 100 22.37 -1.46 -36.62
N GLU A 101 22.92 -2.67 -36.46
CA GLU A 101 22.50 -3.87 -37.20
C GLU A 101 21.02 -4.20 -36.97
N ARG A 102 20.55 -4.12 -35.72
CA ARG A 102 19.15 -4.38 -35.39
C ARG A 102 18.22 -3.36 -36.01
N ALA A 103 18.53 -2.07 -35.87
CA ALA A 103 17.76 -0.99 -36.46
C ALA A 103 17.71 -1.10 -37.99
N ALA A 104 18.86 -1.36 -38.63
CA ALA A 104 18.95 -1.60 -40.06
C ALA A 104 18.12 -2.80 -40.53
N SER A 105 18.13 -3.92 -39.77
CA SER A 105 17.32 -5.10 -40.10
C SER A 105 15.81 -4.85 -40.06
N LEU A 106 15.39 -3.80 -39.36
CA LEU A 106 14.01 -3.34 -39.26
C LEU A 106 13.72 -2.19 -40.24
N GLY A 107 14.70 -1.70 -41.01
CA GLY A 107 14.55 -0.45 -41.76
C GLY A 107 14.17 0.72 -40.85
N TRP A 108 14.75 0.77 -39.66
CA TRP A 108 14.51 1.78 -38.63
C TRP A 108 15.74 2.67 -38.46
N THR A 109 15.55 3.98 -38.38
CA THR A 109 16.63 4.92 -38.07
C THR A 109 16.79 5.00 -36.57
N PHE A 110 17.96 4.61 -36.05
CA PHE A 110 18.25 4.71 -34.63
C PHE A 110 18.57 6.16 -34.24
N GLU A 111 17.72 6.77 -33.43
CA GLU A 111 17.88 8.13 -32.91
C GLU A 111 18.05 8.08 -31.38
N PRO A 112 19.28 8.16 -30.87
CA PRO A 112 19.53 8.12 -29.43
C PRO A 112 18.86 9.27 -28.70
N SER A 113 18.22 8.97 -27.58
CA SER A 113 17.49 9.96 -26.78
C SER A 113 17.46 9.55 -25.31
N GLY A 114 17.69 10.50 -24.41
CA GLY A 114 17.46 10.33 -22.98
C GLY A 114 16.14 10.99 -22.60
N HIS A 115 15.40 10.36 -21.70
CA HIS A 115 14.06 10.79 -21.30
C HIS A 115 14.11 11.55 -19.97
N PRO A 116 13.17 12.48 -19.70
CA PRO A 116 13.06 13.13 -18.40
C PRO A 116 12.79 12.07 -17.31
N ALA A 117 13.68 11.98 -16.32
CA ALA A 117 13.59 10.97 -15.28
C ALA A 117 13.80 11.54 -13.88
N GLU A 118 13.04 11.02 -12.92
CA GLU A 118 13.17 11.28 -11.49
C GLU A 118 13.47 9.95 -10.78
N PHE A 119 14.41 9.95 -9.85
CA PHE A 119 14.83 8.75 -9.12
C PHE A 119 14.34 8.81 -7.67
N VAL A 120 13.63 7.78 -7.26
CA VAL A 120 13.03 7.67 -5.93
C VAL A 120 13.46 6.37 -5.27
N SER A 121 13.47 6.31 -3.93
CA SER A 121 13.96 5.17 -3.15
C SER A 121 13.14 5.03 -1.85
N LEU A 122 13.00 3.82 -1.33
CA LEU A 122 12.33 3.60 -0.04
C LEU A 122 13.22 3.98 1.15
N THR A 123 14.55 3.91 0.99
CA THR A 123 15.53 4.21 2.05
C THR A 123 16.10 5.62 1.96
N GLY A 124 15.95 6.27 0.80
CA GLY A 124 16.57 7.56 0.48
C GLY A 124 18.03 7.47 0.01
N ARG A 125 18.61 6.28 -0.14
CA ARG A 125 20.01 6.12 -0.58
C ARG A 125 20.19 6.26 -2.08
N LEU A 126 19.22 5.76 -2.86
CA LEU A 126 19.28 5.67 -4.31
C LEU A 126 18.34 6.66 -5.02
N GLY A 127 17.84 7.66 -4.32
CA GLY A 127 16.90 8.63 -4.86
C GLY A 127 16.21 9.42 -3.75
N ALA A 128 15.26 10.26 -4.14
CA ALA A 128 14.40 10.94 -3.17
C ALA A 128 13.63 9.90 -2.34
N GLN A 129 13.64 10.06 -1.01
CA GLN A 129 12.99 9.08 -0.15
C GLN A 129 11.48 9.18 -0.28
N VAL A 130 10.83 8.08 -0.65
CA VAL A 130 9.38 7.98 -0.67
C VAL A 130 8.90 7.54 0.71
N ARG A 131 7.94 8.28 1.26
CA ARG A 131 7.31 7.96 2.54
C ARG A 131 5.80 7.99 2.42
N ALA A 132 5.14 7.31 3.34
CA ALA A 132 3.70 7.36 3.54
C ALA A 132 3.39 7.50 5.02
N THR A 133 2.32 8.18 5.37
CA THR A 133 1.85 8.18 6.76
C THR A 133 1.06 6.90 7.06
N VAL A 134 1.08 6.46 8.33
CA VAL A 134 0.17 5.39 8.78
C VAL A 134 -1.30 5.75 8.51
N HIS A 135 -1.62 7.04 8.61
CA HIS A 135 -2.95 7.56 8.32
C HIS A 135 -3.36 7.31 6.86
N SER A 136 -2.50 7.58 5.86
CA SER A 136 -2.87 7.41 4.45
C SER A 136 -3.02 5.95 4.00
N PHE A 137 -2.50 4.99 4.76
CA PHE A 137 -2.90 3.58 4.55
C PHE A 137 -4.37 3.36 4.87
N GLY A 138 -4.88 4.04 5.89
CA GLY A 138 -6.15 3.71 6.49
C GLY A 138 -6.15 2.32 7.16
N PRO A 139 -7.21 2.00 7.91
CA PRO A 139 -7.24 0.77 8.72
C PRO A 139 -7.39 -0.50 7.87
N LEU A 140 -7.98 -0.41 6.68
CA LEU A 140 -8.24 -1.58 5.83
C LEU A 140 -6.97 -2.07 5.13
N LEU A 141 -6.25 -1.17 4.48
CA LEU A 141 -5.00 -1.53 3.79
C LEU A 141 -3.93 -1.92 4.81
N LEU A 142 -3.78 -1.15 5.89
CA LEU A 142 -2.83 -1.48 6.94
C LEU A 142 -3.17 -2.81 7.61
N GLY A 143 -4.45 -3.13 7.78
CA GLY A 143 -4.87 -4.44 8.29
C GLY A 143 -4.45 -5.59 7.37
N LYS A 144 -4.51 -5.42 6.05
CA LYS A 144 -4.01 -6.42 5.09
C LYS A 144 -2.49 -6.57 5.13
N VAL A 145 -1.77 -5.46 5.21
CA VAL A 145 -0.29 -5.44 5.34
C VAL A 145 0.14 -6.16 6.63
N LEU A 146 -0.52 -5.87 7.74
CA LEU A 146 -0.26 -6.51 9.04
C LEU A 146 -0.85 -7.93 9.16
N SER A 147 -1.47 -8.46 8.10
CA SER A 147 -2.13 -9.78 8.05
C SER A 147 -3.14 -10.00 9.18
N LEU A 148 -3.95 -8.98 9.44
CA LEU A 148 -4.96 -8.98 10.49
C LEU A 148 -6.23 -9.71 10.07
N ASN A 149 -6.88 -10.35 11.04
CA ASN A 149 -8.23 -10.87 10.86
C ASN A 149 -9.30 -9.75 10.96
N GLU A 150 -10.54 -10.07 10.59
CA GLU A 150 -11.65 -9.10 10.57
C GLU A 150 -11.87 -8.38 11.92
N THR A 151 -11.74 -9.10 13.04
CA THR A 151 -11.88 -8.49 14.37
C THR A 151 -10.75 -7.50 14.66
N GLN A 152 -9.51 -7.85 14.32
CA GLN A 152 -8.34 -6.99 14.51
C GLN A 152 -8.39 -5.76 13.60
N THR A 153 -8.81 -5.92 12.34
CA THR A 153 -9.03 -4.82 11.39
C THR A 153 -10.16 -3.89 11.85
N SER A 154 -11.23 -4.44 12.45
CA SER A 154 -12.30 -3.64 13.05
C SER A 154 -11.77 -2.81 14.23
N ILE A 155 -10.96 -3.41 15.10
CA ILE A 155 -10.30 -2.68 16.21
C ILE A 155 -9.39 -1.58 15.67
N LEU A 156 -8.59 -1.88 14.65
CA LEU A 156 -7.74 -0.88 13.99
C LEU A 156 -8.56 0.28 13.44
N SER A 157 -9.73 0.00 12.85
CA SER A 157 -10.65 1.03 12.37
C SER A 157 -11.17 1.94 13.49
N LEU A 158 -11.43 1.39 14.69
CA LEU A 158 -11.83 2.19 15.86
C LEU A 158 -10.68 3.08 16.34
N VAL A 159 -9.43 2.60 16.27
CA VAL A 159 -8.24 3.39 16.64
C VAL A 159 -8.07 4.58 15.70
N PHE A 160 -8.18 4.35 14.38
CA PHE A 160 -8.14 5.42 13.38
C PHE A 160 -9.23 6.44 13.63
N LYS A 161 -10.48 5.98 13.83
CA LYS A 161 -11.60 6.88 14.14
C LYS A 161 -11.35 7.73 15.40
N TYR A 162 -10.82 7.12 16.46
CA TYR A 162 -10.46 7.87 17.68
C TYR A 162 -9.41 8.95 17.38
N CYS A 163 -8.40 8.63 16.58
CA CYS A 163 -7.38 9.59 16.18
C CYS A 163 -7.98 10.75 15.38
N ASP A 164 -8.85 10.46 14.41
CA ASP A 164 -9.52 11.47 13.59
C ASP A 164 -10.39 12.41 14.44
N ASP A 165 -11.21 11.85 15.33
CA ASP A 165 -12.11 12.62 16.18
C ASP A 165 -11.36 13.51 17.19
N ASN A 166 -10.08 13.21 17.48
CA ASN A 166 -9.25 13.92 18.44
C ASN A 166 -8.08 14.68 17.80
N ASP A 167 -8.02 14.77 16.47
CA ASP A 167 -6.91 15.37 15.73
C ASP A 167 -5.55 14.83 16.20
N LEU A 168 -5.38 13.50 16.20
CA LEU A 168 -4.13 12.83 16.58
C LEU A 168 -3.49 12.23 15.32
N PRO A 169 -2.55 12.92 14.66
CA PRO A 169 -1.94 12.43 13.44
C PRO A 169 -1.23 11.09 13.67
N LEU A 170 -1.58 10.07 12.89
CA LEU A 170 -0.86 8.79 12.83
C LEU A 170 0.16 8.87 11.69
N LEU A 171 1.35 9.38 11.97
CA LEU A 171 2.38 9.56 10.96
C LEU A 171 3.20 8.28 10.79
N ASP A 172 3.62 7.67 11.89
CA ASP A 172 4.49 6.50 11.90
C ASP A 172 3.97 5.30 12.72
N LEU A 173 4.75 4.22 12.77
CA LEU A 173 4.39 3.03 13.55
C LEU A 173 4.44 3.26 15.07
N LYS A 174 5.26 4.20 15.53
CA LYS A 174 5.39 4.58 16.93
C LYS A 174 4.13 5.29 17.41
N ASP A 175 3.50 6.10 16.57
CA ASP A 175 2.20 6.73 16.81
C ASP A 175 1.11 5.70 17.02
N LEU A 176 1.01 4.75 16.10
CA LEU A 176 0.02 3.69 16.18
C LEU A 176 0.24 2.84 17.45
N ALA A 177 1.48 2.44 17.73
CA ALA A 177 1.82 1.66 18.91
C ALA A 177 1.52 2.42 20.22
N THR A 178 1.78 3.73 20.26
CA THR A 178 1.51 4.58 21.43
C THR A 178 0.02 4.74 21.66
N THR A 179 -0.73 4.97 20.59
CA THR A 179 -2.19 5.09 20.62
C THR A 179 -2.84 3.79 21.11
N LEU A 180 -2.42 2.63 20.57
CA LEU A 180 -2.89 1.32 21.03
C LEU A 180 -2.63 1.09 22.51
N LYS A 181 -1.42 1.42 22.99
CA LYS A 181 -1.05 1.29 24.41
C LYS A 181 -1.92 2.20 25.28
N PHE A 182 -2.12 3.46 24.88
CA PHE A 182 -2.96 4.41 25.60
C PHE A 182 -4.42 3.94 25.68
N LEU A 183 -5.03 3.56 24.56
CA LEU A 183 -6.43 3.10 24.52
C LEU A 183 -6.65 1.80 25.30
N SER A 184 -5.61 0.99 25.47
CA SER A 184 -5.62 -0.21 26.32
C SER A 184 -5.32 0.03 27.80
N SER A 185 -4.97 1.27 28.18
CA SER A 185 -4.67 1.64 29.57
C SER A 185 -5.94 1.92 30.37
N ASP A 186 -5.84 2.05 31.70
CA ASP A 186 -6.98 2.36 32.54
C ASP A 186 -7.57 3.76 32.29
N ASP A 187 -6.75 4.69 31.78
CA ASP A 187 -7.20 6.03 31.38
C ASP A 187 -7.90 6.03 30.00
N GLY A 188 -7.47 5.14 29.09
CA GLY A 188 -7.99 5.08 27.72
C GLY A 188 -9.17 4.14 27.51
N LYS A 189 -9.29 3.06 28.30
CA LYS A 189 -10.39 2.09 28.20
C LYS A 189 -11.78 2.73 28.28
N PRO A 190 -12.06 3.69 29.19
CA PRO A 190 -13.37 4.33 29.26
C PRO A 190 -13.70 5.12 27.99
N ILE A 191 -12.70 5.78 27.40
CA ILE A 191 -12.84 6.55 26.16
C ILE A 191 -13.17 5.59 25.02
N LEU A 192 -12.41 4.51 24.88
CA LEU A 192 -12.62 3.53 23.82
C LEU A 192 -13.94 2.77 23.95
N ALA A 193 -14.48 2.62 25.16
CA ALA A 193 -15.78 1.98 25.37
C ALA A 193 -16.91 2.70 24.61
N GLU A 194 -16.78 4.00 24.36
CA GLU A 194 -17.72 4.78 23.54
C GLU A 194 -17.68 4.39 22.06
N TYR A 195 -16.56 3.85 21.58
CA TYR A 195 -16.33 3.41 20.21
C TYR A 195 -16.61 1.91 20.00
N GLY A 196 -16.91 1.16 21.08
CA GLY A 196 -17.17 -0.28 21.03
C GLY A 196 -16.15 -1.15 21.78
N GLY A 197 -15.08 -0.55 22.32
CA GLY A 197 -14.08 -1.25 23.13
C GLY A 197 -13.15 -2.17 22.34
N MET A 198 -12.09 -2.66 23.01
CA MET A 198 -11.18 -3.67 22.44
C MET A 198 -10.66 -4.62 23.52
N SER A 199 -10.36 -5.86 23.12
CA SER A 199 -9.74 -6.84 24.03
C SER A 199 -8.23 -6.59 24.15
N THR A 200 -7.65 -6.83 25.33
CA THR A 200 -6.20 -6.73 25.55
C THR A 200 -5.41 -7.75 24.72
N ALA A 201 -6.01 -8.91 24.43
CA ALA A 201 -5.41 -9.93 23.57
C ALA A 201 -5.22 -9.42 22.14
N SER A 202 -6.24 -8.75 21.58
CA SER A 202 -6.18 -8.18 20.22
C SER A 202 -5.14 -7.07 20.10
N VAL A 203 -5.04 -6.19 21.11
CA VAL A 203 -3.99 -5.15 21.17
C VAL A 203 -2.61 -5.78 21.18
N GLY A 204 -2.42 -6.86 21.94
CA GLY A 204 -1.16 -7.61 21.97
C GLY A 204 -0.79 -8.19 20.60
N VAL A 205 -1.77 -8.62 19.79
CA VAL A 205 -1.50 -9.07 18.41
C VAL A 205 -1.06 -7.90 17.53
N LEU A 206 -1.81 -6.79 17.53
CA LEU A 206 -1.49 -5.60 16.75
C LEU A 206 -0.06 -5.10 17.05
N LEU A 207 0.29 -4.97 18.33
CA LEU A 207 1.63 -4.53 18.75
C LEU A 207 2.73 -5.49 18.28
N ARG A 208 2.49 -6.81 18.27
CA ARG A 208 3.47 -7.77 17.73
C ARG A 208 3.60 -7.65 16.22
N SER A 209 2.49 -7.49 15.49
CA SER A 209 2.54 -7.29 14.04
C SER A 209 3.30 -6.02 13.66
N ILE A 210 3.14 -4.93 14.43
CA ILE A 210 3.92 -3.70 14.26
C ILE A 210 5.42 -3.97 14.47
N VAL A 211 5.79 -4.68 15.54
CA VAL A 211 7.19 -5.02 15.81
C VAL A 211 7.81 -5.88 14.71
N VAL A 212 7.05 -6.83 14.14
CA VAL A 212 7.52 -7.62 12.99
C VAL A 212 7.81 -6.71 11.79
N LEU A 213 6.91 -5.78 11.49
CA LEU A 213 7.07 -4.84 10.39
C LEU A 213 8.28 -3.90 10.60
N GLU A 214 8.51 -3.43 11.83
CA GLU A 214 9.72 -2.67 12.21
C GLU A 214 11.00 -3.49 12.05
N GLN A 215 11.00 -4.76 12.47
CA GLN A 215 12.16 -5.66 12.32
C GLN A 215 12.50 -5.95 10.86
N GLU A 216 11.50 -5.93 9.98
CA GLU A 216 11.64 -6.06 8.53
C GLU A 216 12.13 -4.75 7.86
N GLY A 217 12.32 -3.67 8.63
CA GLY A 217 12.86 -2.39 8.17
C GLY A 217 11.84 -1.48 7.48
N ALA A 218 10.54 -1.73 7.67
CA ALA A 218 9.50 -0.90 7.06
C ALA A 218 9.20 0.39 7.84
N ASP A 219 9.81 0.59 9.01
CA ASP A 219 9.71 1.82 9.79
C ASP A 219 10.23 3.03 9.00
N VAL A 220 11.30 2.87 8.22
CA VAL A 220 11.90 3.96 7.42
C VAL A 220 10.97 4.53 6.36
N PHE A 221 9.95 3.77 5.98
CA PHE A 221 8.97 4.16 4.98
C PHE A 221 7.81 4.99 5.58
N PHE A 222 7.53 4.86 6.89
CA PHE A 222 6.45 5.61 7.51
C PHE A 222 6.91 6.98 7.99
N GLY A 223 6.23 8.05 7.57
CA GLY A 223 6.49 9.41 8.05
C GLY A 223 6.23 10.50 7.01
N GLU A 224 6.74 11.70 7.31
CA GLU A 224 6.57 12.90 6.48
C GLU A 224 7.90 13.39 5.88
N PRO A 225 7.87 14.11 4.74
CA PRO A 225 6.68 14.39 3.93
C PRO A 225 6.18 13.13 3.21
N GLU A 226 4.87 12.93 3.25
CA GLU A 226 4.21 11.89 2.47
C GLU A 226 4.37 12.17 0.98
N PHE A 227 4.60 11.12 0.21
CA PHE A 227 4.73 11.24 -1.23
C PHE A 227 3.40 11.51 -1.91
N ASP A 228 3.38 12.58 -2.70
CA ASP A 228 2.22 13.01 -3.45
C ASP A 228 2.13 12.20 -4.76
N VAL A 229 1.13 11.32 -4.88
CA VAL A 229 0.99 10.49 -6.07
C VAL A 229 0.63 11.30 -7.33
N GLU A 230 0.14 12.54 -7.20
CA GLU A 230 -0.07 13.42 -8.36
C GLU A 230 1.26 13.83 -9.02
N ASP A 231 2.37 13.84 -8.27
CA ASP A 231 3.69 14.11 -8.84
C ASP A 231 4.12 13.06 -9.87
N LEU A 232 3.51 11.86 -9.86
CA LEU A 232 3.73 10.83 -10.88
C LEU A 232 3.10 11.17 -12.23
N LEU A 233 2.19 12.15 -12.28
CA LEU A 233 1.48 12.53 -13.50
C LEU A 233 2.16 13.68 -14.26
N ARG A 234 3.34 14.10 -13.82
CA ARG A 234 4.04 15.27 -14.36
C ARG A 234 4.53 15.04 -15.79
N THR A 235 4.43 16.11 -16.59
CA THR A 235 5.06 16.23 -17.90
C THR A 235 6.05 17.40 -17.90
N THR A 236 7.05 17.34 -18.78
CA THR A 236 7.96 18.46 -19.02
C THR A 236 7.27 19.61 -19.75
N PRO A 237 7.85 20.82 -19.77
CA PRO A 237 7.36 21.92 -20.61
C PRO A 237 7.24 21.57 -22.10
N GLU A 238 8.09 20.65 -22.58
CA GLU A 238 8.10 20.14 -23.96
C GLU A 238 7.00 19.10 -24.22
N GLY A 239 6.27 18.69 -23.18
CA GLY A 239 5.15 17.76 -23.25
C GLY A 239 5.53 16.29 -23.11
N GLU A 240 6.78 15.97 -22.76
CA GLU A 240 7.23 14.60 -22.48
C GLU A 240 6.77 14.15 -21.09
N GLY A 241 6.38 12.88 -20.95
CA GLY A 241 5.99 12.29 -19.68
C GLY A 241 7.21 11.98 -18.83
N VAL A 242 7.21 12.39 -17.56
CA VAL A 242 8.33 12.10 -16.66
C VAL A 242 8.36 10.60 -16.32
N VAL A 243 9.53 9.98 -16.43
CA VAL A 243 9.79 8.60 -16.02
C VAL A 243 10.27 8.59 -14.58
N THR A 244 9.40 8.20 -13.65
CA THR A 244 9.77 8.00 -12.25
C THR A 244 10.29 6.58 -12.06
N VAL A 245 11.56 6.45 -11.65
CA VAL A 245 12.20 5.15 -11.39
C VAL A 245 12.36 4.97 -9.89
N LEU A 246 11.68 3.97 -9.34
CA LEU A 246 11.87 3.51 -7.97
C LEU A 246 13.00 2.50 -7.93
N GLU A 247 14.12 2.93 -7.37
CA GLU A 247 15.29 2.09 -7.16
C GLU A 247 15.11 1.22 -5.91
N LEU A 248 15.15 -0.09 -6.12
CA LEU A 248 14.92 -1.11 -5.08
C LEU A 248 16.13 -2.02 -4.85
N SER A 249 17.23 -1.79 -5.56
CA SER A 249 18.42 -2.63 -5.46
C SER A 249 19.02 -2.68 -4.04
N ASP A 250 18.71 -1.72 -3.18
CA ASP A 250 19.14 -1.69 -1.77
C ASP A 250 18.13 -2.27 -0.77
N VAL A 251 16.96 -2.72 -1.24
CA VAL A 251 15.89 -3.34 -0.43
C VAL A 251 15.39 -4.67 -1.00
N MET A 252 16.16 -5.30 -1.90
CA MET A 252 15.81 -6.60 -2.49
C MET A 252 15.55 -7.70 -1.45
N ASP A 253 16.28 -7.66 -0.32
CA ASP A 253 16.11 -8.61 0.78
C ASP A 253 14.91 -8.29 1.69
N GLN A 254 14.11 -7.26 1.36
CA GLN A 254 12.94 -6.78 2.11
C GLN A 254 11.67 -6.76 1.23
N PRO A 255 11.20 -7.90 0.69
CA PRO A 255 10.09 -7.96 -0.28
C PRO A 255 8.76 -7.41 0.27
N ARG A 256 8.53 -7.52 1.59
CA ARG A 256 7.35 -6.94 2.24
C ARG A 256 7.34 -5.42 2.24
N LEU A 257 8.49 -4.77 2.35
CA LEU A 257 8.59 -3.31 2.30
C LEU A 257 8.16 -2.82 0.91
N PHE A 258 8.70 -3.44 -0.14
CA PHE A 258 8.34 -3.15 -1.52
C PHE A 258 6.84 -3.39 -1.80
N SER A 259 6.31 -4.57 -1.48
CA SER A 259 4.89 -4.89 -1.75
C SER A 259 3.93 -3.98 -0.98
N THR A 260 4.26 -3.63 0.27
CA THR A 260 3.51 -2.66 1.09
C THR A 260 3.44 -1.30 0.41
N PHE A 261 4.59 -0.81 -0.06
CA PHE A 261 4.68 0.46 -0.76
C PHE A 261 3.89 0.47 -2.08
N MET A 262 4.07 -0.56 -2.92
CA MET A 262 3.39 -0.61 -4.21
C MET A 262 1.88 -0.67 -4.04
N LEU A 263 1.41 -1.41 -3.03
CA LEU A 263 -0.02 -1.48 -2.77
C LEU A 263 -0.58 -0.15 -2.26
N TRP A 264 0.15 0.53 -1.37
CA TRP A 264 -0.20 1.87 -0.94
C TRP A 264 -0.26 2.84 -2.11
N MET A 265 0.74 2.85 -2.98
CA MET A 265 0.76 3.75 -4.14
C MET A 265 -0.42 3.51 -5.07
N LEU A 266 -0.71 2.25 -5.39
CA LEU A 266 -1.85 1.91 -6.24
C LEU A 266 -3.20 2.27 -5.58
N ALA A 267 -3.31 2.10 -4.26
CA ALA A 267 -4.49 2.49 -3.50
C ALA A 267 -4.68 4.02 -3.50
N GLN A 268 -3.62 4.78 -3.23
CA GLN A 268 -3.63 6.24 -3.25
C GLN A 268 -4.00 6.79 -4.63
N LEU A 269 -3.44 6.23 -5.70
CA LEU A 269 -3.85 6.60 -7.05
C LEU A 269 -5.32 6.30 -7.33
N TYR A 270 -5.84 5.17 -6.86
CA TYR A 270 -7.26 4.84 -7.04
C TYR A 270 -8.18 5.80 -6.27
N GLU A 271 -7.78 6.21 -5.07
CA GLU A 271 -8.54 7.14 -4.23
C GLU A 271 -8.51 8.57 -4.76
N GLN A 272 -7.35 9.05 -5.19
CA GLN A 272 -7.14 10.45 -5.58
C GLN A 272 -7.52 10.73 -7.04
N LEU A 273 -7.31 9.77 -7.95
CA LEU A 273 -7.58 10.03 -9.37
C LEU A 273 -9.09 10.00 -9.67
N PRO A 274 -9.59 10.96 -10.47
CA PRO A 274 -10.97 10.90 -10.94
C PRO A 274 -11.14 9.78 -11.96
N GLU A 275 -12.35 9.21 -12.01
CA GLU A 275 -12.73 8.31 -13.10
C GLU A 275 -12.50 8.98 -14.45
N ALA A 276 -11.89 8.24 -15.36
CA ALA A 276 -11.62 8.62 -16.73
C ALA A 276 -12.40 7.66 -17.65
N GLY A 277 -13.11 8.24 -18.62
CA GLY A 277 -13.68 7.45 -19.71
C GLY A 277 -12.60 6.97 -20.68
N ASP A 278 -12.96 6.89 -21.95
CA ASP A 278 -11.99 6.57 -23.00
C ASP A 278 -11.05 7.77 -23.24
N LEU A 279 -9.78 7.62 -22.84
CA LEU A 279 -8.74 8.62 -23.05
C LEU A 279 -7.96 8.32 -24.35
N PRO A 280 -7.46 9.35 -25.05
CA PRO A 280 -6.61 9.16 -26.23
C PRO A 280 -5.25 8.51 -25.91
N LYS A 281 -4.82 8.60 -24.65
CA LYS A 281 -3.62 7.97 -24.09
C LYS A 281 -3.79 7.80 -22.57
N PRO A 282 -3.04 6.90 -21.90
CA PRO A 282 -3.10 6.75 -20.46
C PRO A 282 -2.62 8.02 -19.74
N LYS A 283 -3.07 8.22 -18.50
CA LYS A 283 -2.52 9.25 -17.61
C LYS A 283 -1.17 8.86 -17.03
N LEU A 284 -0.95 7.55 -16.86
CA LEU A 284 0.24 6.97 -16.25
C LEU A 284 0.33 5.48 -16.64
N CYS A 285 1.54 4.97 -16.82
CA CYS A 285 1.80 3.53 -16.97
C CYS A 285 2.80 3.05 -15.91
N PHE A 286 2.43 1.99 -15.18
CA PHE A 286 3.31 1.28 -14.26
C PHE A 286 4.01 0.12 -14.95
N PHE A 287 5.29 -0.05 -14.66
CA PHE A 287 6.06 -1.24 -14.99
C PHE A 287 6.65 -1.83 -13.71
N PHE A 288 6.18 -3.02 -13.35
CA PHE A 288 6.67 -3.79 -12.23
C PHE A 288 7.75 -4.74 -12.72
N ASP A 289 9.03 -4.35 -12.59
CA ASP A 289 10.12 -5.32 -12.83
C ASP A 289 10.17 -6.37 -11.73
N GLU A 290 10.47 -7.61 -12.13
CA GLU A 290 10.40 -8.79 -11.27
C GLU A 290 9.09 -8.86 -10.45
N ALA A 291 7.97 -8.74 -11.17
CA ALA A 291 6.62 -8.68 -10.61
C ALA A 291 6.25 -9.82 -9.64
N HIS A 292 6.93 -10.97 -9.71
CA HIS A 292 6.75 -12.08 -8.77
C HIS A 292 6.96 -11.64 -7.31
N LEU A 293 7.86 -10.67 -7.05
CA LEU A 293 8.08 -10.14 -5.71
C LEU A 293 6.90 -9.35 -5.13
N LEU A 294 5.94 -8.94 -5.96
CA LEU A 294 4.69 -8.34 -5.47
C LEU A 294 3.72 -9.39 -4.88
N PHE A 295 3.85 -10.64 -5.34
CA PHE A 295 2.92 -11.73 -5.06
C PHE A 295 3.48 -12.80 -4.13
N ASP A 296 4.80 -12.98 -4.12
CA ASP A 296 5.48 -13.91 -3.24
C ASP A 296 5.25 -13.52 -1.78
N ASP A 297 4.85 -14.50 -0.95
CA ASP A 297 4.53 -14.34 0.47
C ASP A 297 3.40 -13.34 0.80
N ALA A 298 2.65 -12.88 -0.21
CA ALA A 298 1.46 -12.06 -0.02
C ALA A 298 0.32 -12.88 0.61
N SER A 299 -0.34 -12.31 1.62
CA SER A 299 -1.54 -12.93 2.20
C SER A 299 -2.68 -12.95 1.16
N GLU A 300 -3.62 -13.90 1.27
CA GLU A 300 -4.78 -13.99 0.38
C GLU A 300 -5.55 -12.66 0.31
N ALA A 301 -5.71 -11.98 1.45
CA ALA A 301 -6.36 -10.67 1.51
C ALA A 301 -5.58 -9.56 0.77
N LEU A 302 -4.25 -9.65 0.75
CA LEU A 302 -3.36 -8.76 -0.01
C LEU A 302 -3.48 -9.03 -1.51
N MET A 303 -3.49 -10.31 -1.89
CA MET A 303 -3.67 -10.76 -3.28
C MET A 303 -5.00 -10.26 -3.87
N ASP A 304 -6.08 -10.42 -3.11
CA ASP A 304 -7.41 -9.91 -3.50
C ASP A 304 -7.39 -8.38 -3.67
N GLN A 305 -6.63 -7.66 -2.85
CA GLN A 305 -6.49 -6.22 -2.99
C GLN A 305 -5.75 -5.86 -4.27
N VAL A 306 -4.62 -6.52 -4.56
CA VAL A 306 -3.86 -6.26 -5.78
C VAL A 306 -4.72 -6.51 -7.02
N GLU A 307 -5.42 -7.64 -7.07
CA GLU A 307 -6.33 -7.95 -8.19
C GLU A 307 -7.41 -6.87 -8.35
N ARG A 308 -8.06 -6.49 -7.25
CA ARG A 308 -9.09 -5.46 -7.26
C ARG A 308 -8.54 -4.12 -7.76
N THR A 309 -7.37 -3.72 -7.28
CA THR A 309 -6.78 -2.44 -7.65
C THR A 309 -6.34 -2.43 -9.12
N VAL A 310 -5.72 -3.50 -9.62
CA VAL A 310 -5.38 -3.63 -11.05
C VAL A 310 -6.65 -3.49 -11.90
N ARG A 311 -7.74 -4.18 -11.52
CA ARG A 311 -9.01 -4.10 -12.25
C ARG A 311 -9.60 -2.69 -12.27
N LEU A 312 -9.55 -1.97 -11.15
CA LEU A 312 -10.20 -0.67 -10.98
C LEU A 312 -9.35 0.50 -11.51
N ILE A 313 -8.02 0.44 -11.41
CA ILE A 313 -7.17 1.56 -11.81
C ILE A 313 -7.22 1.85 -13.31
N ARG A 314 -7.63 0.86 -14.12
CA ARG A 314 -7.92 1.05 -15.54
C ARG A 314 -8.92 2.16 -15.80
N SER A 315 -10.02 2.22 -15.03
CA SER A 315 -11.03 3.26 -15.20
C SER A 315 -10.54 4.63 -14.73
N LYS A 316 -9.40 4.72 -14.04
CA LYS A 316 -8.71 5.98 -13.75
C LYS A 316 -7.79 6.44 -14.88
N GLY A 317 -7.63 5.62 -15.93
CA GLY A 317 -6.74 5.88 -17.05
C GLY A 317 -5.29 5.42 -16.83
N VAL A 318 -5.05 4.47 -15.90
CA VAL A 318 -3.71 3.98 -15.57
C VAL A 318 -3.47 2.60 -16.20
N GLY A 319 -2.34 2.45 -16.88
CA GLY A 319 -1.84 1.15 -17.36
C GLY A 319 -0.93 0.48 -16.33
N VAL A 320 -0.97 -0.85 -16.27
CA VAL A 320 -0.13 -1.65 -15.36
C VAL A 320 0.50 -2.79 -16.15
N TYR A 321 1.83 -2.88 -16.11
CA TYR A 321 2.60 -3.87 -16.84
C TYR A 321 3.43 -4.69 -15.86
N PHE A 322 3.21 -6.00 -15.86
CA PHE A 322 4.00 -6.93 -15.07
C PHE A 322 5.15 -7.47 -15.91
N VAL A 323 6.38 -7.35 -15.40
CA VAL A 323 7.58 -7.87 -16.06
C VAL A 323 8.14 -8.99 -15.19
N THR A 324 8.18 -10.22 -15.72
CA THR A 324 8.53 -11.40 -14.94
C THR A 324 9.20 -12.47 -15.79
N GLN A 325 9.70 -13.54 -15.18
CA GLN A 325 10.40 -14.60 -15.91
C GLN A 325 9.44 -15.52 -16.67
N ALA A 326 8.34 -15.92 -16.03
CA ALA A 326 7.31 -16.74 -16.63
C ALA A 326 5.92 -16.17 -16.33
N PRO A 327 4.93 -16.32 -17.24
CA PRO A 327 3.57 -15.89 -16.96
C PRO A 327 2.99 -16.49 -15.68
N THR A 328 3.40 -17.71 -15.33
CA THR A 328 2.97 -18.43 -14.12
C THR A 328 3.38 -17.77 -12.81
N ASP A 329 4.31 -16.82 -12.83
CA ASP A 329 4.72 -16.06 -11.64
C ASP A 329 3.69 -14.98 -11.28
N VAL A 330 2.72 -14.72 -12.17
CA VAL A 330 1.61 -13.80 -11.93
C VAL A 330 0.34 -14.62 -11.70
N PRO A 331 -0.47 -14.30 -10.67
CA PRO A 331 -1.73 -15.00 -10.40
C PRO A 331 -2.66 -15.01 -11.61
N SER A 332 -3.37 -16.12 -11.81
CA SER A 332 -4.28 -16.31 -12.95
C SER A 332 -5.39 -15.26 -13.01
N SER A 333 -5.88 -14.79 -11.87
CA SER A 333 -6.91 -13.76 -11.79
C SER A 333 -6.42 -12.38 -12.24
N VAL A 334 -5.14 -12.06 -11.98
CA VAL A 334 -4.46 -10.86 -12.47
C VAL A 334 -4.11 -11.00 -13.96
N LEU A 335 -3.57 -12.15 -14.38
CA LEU A 335 -3.28 -12.45 -15.80
C LEU A 335 -4.51 -12.26 -16.69
N ALA A 336 -5.69 -12.64 -16.20
CA ALA A 336 -6.95 -12.48 -16.92
C ALA A 336 -7.33 -11.00 -17.18
N GLN A 337 -6.71 -10.05 -16.48
CA GLN A 337 -6.92 -8.61 -16.69
C GLN A 337 -5.94 -8.00 -17.72
N LEU A 338 -4.91 -8.74 -18.14
CA LEU A 338 -3.83 -8.22 -18.98
C LEU A 338 -4.19 -8.35 -20.46
N GLY A 339 -4.48 -7.22 -21.11
CA GLY A 339 -4.87 -7.19 -22.51
C GLY A 339 -3.69 -7.29 -23.49
N ASN A 340 -2.52 -6.78 -23.10
CA ASN A 340 -1.34 -6.72 -23.98
C ASN A 340 -0.27 -7.70 -23.52
N ARG A 341 0.40 -8.37 -24.46
CA ARG A 341 1.40 -9.38 -24.12
C ARG A 341 2.61 -9.36 -25.03
N VAL A 342 3.78 -9.37 -24.41
CA VAL A 342 5.09 -9.55 -25.03
C VAL A 342 5.79 -10.71 -24.34
N GLN A 343 5.94 -11.82 -25.04
CA GLN A 343 6.56 -13.04 -24.54
C GLN A 343 7.89 -13.26 -25.23
N HIS A 344 8.97 -12.96 -24.52
CA HIS A 344 10.31 -13.37 -24.89
C HIS A 344 10.50 -14.87 -24.73
N ALA A 345 11.65 -15.37 -25.18
CA ALA A 345 11.99 -16.78 -25.12
C ALA A 345 11.82 -17.38 -23.71
N LEU A 346 11.20 -18.55 -23.64
CA LEU A 346 11.22 -19.41 -22.45
C LEU A 346 12.19 -20.56 -22.71
N ARG A 347 12.89 -20.97 -21.66
CA ARG A 347 13.80 -22.11 -21.71
C ARG A 347 13.22 -23.20 -20.82
N ALA A 348 13.11 -24.41 -21.36
CA ALA A 348 12.65 -25.56 -20.61
C ALA A 348 13.84 -26.46 -20.28
N TYR A 349 14.24 -26.48 -19.01
CA TYR A 349 15.32 -27.35 -18.51
C TYR A 349 14.77 -28.49 -17.66
N THR A 350 13.59 -28.29 -17.07
CA THR A 350 12.89 -29.27 -16.24
C THR A 350 11.56 -29.69 -16.86
N PRO A 351 10.97 -30.82 -16.41
CA PRO A 351 9.60 -31.18 -16.79
C PRO A 351 8.57 -30.09 -16.45
N ASP A 352 8.72 -29.44 -15.30
CA ASP A 352 7.83 -28.36 -14.87
C ASP A 352 7.92 -27.15 -15.81
N ASP A 353 9.13 -26.79 -16.27
CA ASP A 353 9.31 -25.74 -17.26
C ASP A 353 8.63 -26.09 -18.58
N ALA A 354 8.71 -27.35 -19.01
CA ALA A 354 8.06 -27.82 -20.24
C ALA A 354 6.53 -27.73 -20.13
N ASP A 355 5.96 -28.07 -18.97
CA ASP A 355 4.53 -27.94 -18.72
C ASP A 355 4.09 -26.48 -18.61
N ALA A 356 4.88 -25.61 -17.97
CA ALA A 356 4.65 -24.17 -17.92
C ALA A 356 4.70 -23.56 -19.33
N LEU A 357 5.62 -24.01 -20.18
CA LEU A 357 5.73 -23.60 -21.57
C LEU A 357 4.50 -24.02 -22.39
N ARG A 358 4.04 -25.26 -22.28
CA ARG A 358 2.81 -25.74 -22.95
C ARG A 358 1.59 -24.94 -22.52
N LYS A 359 1.44 -24.69 -21.21
CA LYS A 359 0.36 -23.85 -20.67
C LYS A 359 0.43 -22.44 -21.25
N THR A 360 1.63 -21.86 -21.29
CA THR A 360 1.89 -20.55 -21.89
C THR A 360 1.48 -20.52 -23.37
N ALA A 361 1.92 -21.48 -24.18
CA ALA A 361 1.63 -21.52 -25.61
C ALA A 361 0.13 -21.57 -25.91
N ARG A 362 -0.64 -22.33 -25.12
CA ARG A 362 -2.10 -22.49 -25.27
C ARG A 362 -2.91 -21.22 -24.98
N THR A 363 -2.30 -20.20 -24.40
CA THR A 363 -2.98 -18.95 -24.07
C THR A 363 -2.87 -17.88 -25.15
N PHE A 364 -2.13 -18.15 -26.24
CA PHE A 364 -2.06 -17.25 -27.39
C PHE A 364 -3.24 -17.46 -28.36
N PRO A 365 -3.58 -16.44 -29.17
CA PRO A 365 -4.51 -16.61 -30.28
C PRO A 365 -4.05 -17.74 -31.20
N MET A 366 -5.01 -18.52 -31.71
CA MET A 366 -4.74 -19.53 -32.74
C MET A 366 -4.15 -18.86 -33.99
N THR A 367 -3.21 -19.55 -34.64
CA THR A 367 -2.49 -19.06 -35.81
C THR A 367 -2.09 -20.22 -36.71
N ASP A 368 -2.11 -19.99 -38.02
CA ASP A 368 -1.64 -20.94 -39.02
C ASP A 368 -0.14 -20.74 -39.36
N PHE A 369 0.46 -19.67 -38.84
CA PHE A 369 1.83 -19.25 -39.20
C PHE A 369 2.91 -19.79 -38.26
N TYR A 370 2.53 -20.20 -37.04
CA TYR A 370 3.49 -20.62 -36.03
C TYR A 370 3.05 -21.89 -35.30
N ASP A 371 3.98 -22.81 -35.11
CA ASP A 371 3.94 -23.71 -33.95
C ASP A 371 4.37 -22.89 -32.72
N VAL A 372 3.42 -22.50 -31.88
CA VAL A 372 3.66 -21.56 -30.77
C VAL A 372 4.64 -22.13 -29.73
N GLU A 373 4.57 -23.43 -29.43
CA GLU A 373 5.49 -24.07 -28.47
C GLU A 373 6.92 -24.02 -29.01
N ARG A 374 7.10 -24.39 -30.29
CA ARG A 374 8.40 -24.30 -30.96
C ARG A 374 8.87 -22.87 -31.13
N ALA A 375 7.97 -21.94 -31.45
CA ALA A 375 8.30 -20.54 -31.64
C ALA A 375 8.88 -19.94 -30.36
N ILE A 376 8.21 -20.11 -29.21
CA ILE A 376 8.66 -19.60 -27.90
C ILE A 376 10.09 -20.05 -27.58
N THR A 377 10.43 -21.31 -27.85
CA THR A 377 11.79 -21.84 -27.54
C THR A 377 12.85 -21.40 -28.56
N SER A 378 12.45 -21.02 -29.77
CA SER A 378 13.36 -20.64 -30.86
C SER A 378 13.73 -19.16 -30.93
N LEU A 379 13.03 -18.30 -30.17
CA LEU A 379 13.26 -16.85 -30.16
C LEU A 379 14.67 -16.50 -29.70
N GLY A 380 15.31 -15.57 -30.42
CA GLY A 380 16.58 -14.97 -30.05
C GLY A 380 16.46 -13.83 -29.03
N ILE A 381 17.60 -13.23 -28.68
CA ILE A 381 17.65 -12.04 -27.82
C ILE A 381 17.06 -10.83 -28.56
N GLY A 382 16.07 -10.18 -27.94
CA GLY A 382 15.35 -9.07 -28.56
C GLY A 382 14.28 -9.52 -29.57
N GLU A 383 13.89 -10.79 -29.52
CA GLU A 383 12.77 -11.33 -30.28
C GLU A 383 11.69 -11.82 -29.30
N ALA A 384 10.42 -11.59 -29.63
CA ALA A 384 9.29 -11.93 -28.77
C ALA A 384 8.06 -12.34 -29.57
N LEU A 385 7.23 -13.21 -29.01
CA LEU A 385 5.84 -13.37 -29.44
C LEU A 385 5.00 -12.21 -28.89
N VAL A 386 4.30 -11.51 -29.75
CA VAL A 386 3.49 -10.35 -29.41
C VAL A 386 2.04 -10.60 -29.79
N THR A 387 1.14 -10.31 -28.87
CA THR A 387 -0.29 -10.13 -29.13
C THR A 387 -0.78 -9.00 -28.24
N VAL A 388 -1.47 -8.03 -28.82
CA VAL A 388 -1.95 -6.82 -28.13
C VAL A 388 -3.42 -6.62 -28.47
N LEU A 389 -4.07 -5.65 -27.83
CA LEU A 389 -5.43 -5.31 -28.21
C LEU A 389 -5.43 -4.36 -29.40
N SER A 390 -6.23 -4.70 -30.41
CA SER A 390 -6.63 -3.76 -31.45
C SER A 390 -7.48 -2.62 -30.85
N PRO A 391 -7.68 -1.50 -31.57
CA PRO A 391 -8.54 -0.41 -31.13
C PRO A 391 -9.98 -0.85 -30.79
N ARG A 392 -10.42 -2.01 -31.32
CA ARG A 392 -11.73 -2.61 -31.05
C ARG A 392 -11.75 -3.48 -29.78
N GLY A 393 -10.64 -3.58 -29.05
CA GLY A 393 -10.49 -4.40 -27.86
C GLY A 393 -10.41 -5.91 -28.14
N VAL A 394 -10.13 -6.31 -29.38
CA VAL A 394 -9.94 -7.72 -29.77
C VAL A 394 -8.44 -8.00 -29.93
N PRO A 395 -7.91 -9.16 -29.47
CA PRO A 395 -6.52 -9.53 -29.67
C PRO A 395 -6.09 -9.47 -31.14
N THR A 396 -4.92 -8.91 -31.40
CA THR A 396 -4.29 -8.94 -32.72
C THR A 396 -3.83 -10.37 -33.05
N PRO A 397 -3.68 -10.71 -34.35
CA PRO A 397 -2.98 -11.93 -34.76
C PRO A 397 -1.63 -12.04 -34.03
N LEU A 398 -1.27 -13.26 -33.64
CA LEU A 398 0.01 -13.52 -33.00
C LEU A 398 1.15 -13.15 -33.96
N ALA A 399 2.14 -12.39 -33.50
CA ALA A 399 3.32 -12.05 -34.28
C ALA A 399 4.60 -12.43 -33.52
N ALA A 400 5.41 -13.33 -34.08
CA ALA A 400 6.83 -13.34 -33.74
C ALA A 400 7.43 -12.02 -34.20
N THR A 401 8.15 -11.32 -33.34
CA THR A 401 8.52 -9.91 -33.55
C THR A 401 9.98 -9.71 -33.22
N ARG A 402 10.74 -9.13 -34.13
CA ARG A 402 12.06 -8.56 -33.82
C ARG A 402 11.83 -7.16 -33.25
N LEU A 403 12.18 -6.98 -31.99
CA LEU A 403 11.92 -5.74 -31.27
C LEU A 403 12.89 -4.64 -31.67
N LEU A 404 12.42 -3.40 -31.62
CA LEU A 404 13.27 -2.22 -31.74
C LEU A 404 14.26 -2.13 -30.57
N PRO A 405 15.48 -1.63 -30.79
CA PRO A 405 16.34 -1.26 -29.68
C PRO A 405 15.78 -0.01 -28.96
N PRO A 406 15.83 0.07 -27.62
CA PRO A 406 15.57 1.32 -26.89
C PRO A 406 16.49 2.45 -27.39
N ASP A 407 15.95 3.65 -27.49
CA ASP A 407 16.69 4.86 -27.86
C ASP A 407 17.58 5.42 -26.74
N SER A 408 17.30 5.05 -25.49
CA SER A 408 18.09 5.39 -24.31
C SER A 408 19.23 4.41 -24.03
N LEU A 409 20.14 4.78 -23.11
CA LEU A 409 21.27 3.96 -22.69
C LEU A 409 20.80 2.60 -22.15
N MET A 410 21.21 1.51 -22.82
CA MET A 410 20.84 0.14 -22.47
C MET A 410 21.66 -0.42 -21.29
N GLY A 411 21.75 0.30 -20.18
CA GLY A 411 22.47 -0.06 -18.96
C GLY A 411 22.30 1.03 -17.89
N PRO A 412 22.90 0.88 -16.71
CA PRO A 412 22.81 1.91 -15.69
C PRO A 412 23.58 3.17 -16.10
N LEU A 413 23.17 4.32 -15.55
CA LEU A 413 24.01 5.52 -15.55
C LEU A 413 25.29 5.25 -14.77
N ASP A 414 26.37 5.95 -15.12
CA ASP A 414 27.54 5.95 -14.24
C ASP A 414 27.21 6.64 -12.90
N ALA A 415 27.94 6.29 -11.85
CA ALA A 415 27.63 6.74 -10.50
C ALA A 415 27.67 8.28 -10.36
N VAL A 416 28.52 8.97 -11.12
CA VAL A 416 28.64 10.43 -11.07
C VAL A 416 27.43 11.08 -11.74
N GLN A 417 27.04 10.59 -12.91
CA GLN A 417 25.82 11.03 -13.61
C GLN A 417 24.58 10.77 -12.76
N PHE A 418 24.47 9.59 -12.17
CA PHE A 418 23.34 9.19 -11.34
C PHE A 418 23.20 10.10 -10.11
N GLN A 419 24.30 10.32 -9.37
CA GLN A 419 24.29 11.22 -8.21
C GLN A 419 24.02 12.68 -8.62
N GLY A 420 24.52 13.13 -9.78
CA GLY A 420 24.20 14.45 -10.32
C GLY A 420 22.71 14.64 -10.62
N ARG A 421 22.04 13.60 -11.13
CA ARG A 421 20.58 13.60 -11.37
C ARG A 421 19.81 13.70 -10.05
N ILE A 422 20.17 12.89 -9.05
CA ILE A 422 19.53 12.92 -7.72
C ILE A 422 19.70 14.31 -7.08
N ALA A 423 20.91 14.88 -7.12
CA ALA A 423 21.21 16.16 -6.50
C ALA A 423 20.44 17.34 -7.12
N THR A 424 20.02 17.22 -8.38
CA THR A 424 19.26 18.26 -9.11
C THR A 424 17.75 17.96 -9.18
N SER A 425 17.31 16.86 -8.58
CA SER A 425 15.92 16.41 -8.58
C SER A 425 14.99 17.35 -7.80
N ALA A 426 13.82 17.64 -8.36
CA ALA A 426 12.76 18.34 -7.65
C ALA A 426 12.22 17.49 -6.49
N PHE A 427 12.17 16.16 -6.67
CA PHE A 427 11.75 15.23 -5.64
C PHE A 427 12.76 15.14 -4.50
N ALA A 428 14.07 15.19 -4.77
CA ALA A 428 15.06 15.24 -3.70
C ALA A 428 14.88 16.48 -2.82
N THR A 429 14.50 17.62 -3.41
CA THR A 429 14.19 18.84 -2.66
C THR A 429 12.89 18.72 -1.86
N LYS A 430 11.82 18.16 -2.46
CA LYS A 430 10.50 18.03 -1.83
C LYS A 430 10.46 16.97 -0.73
N TYR A 431 11.10 15.81 -0.97
CA TYR A 431 10.96 14.62 -0.14
C TYR A 431 12.24 14.19 0.60
N GLY A 432 13.39 14.79 0.31
CA GLY A 432 14.66 14.35 0.88
C GLY A 432 14.74 14.50 2.40
N ALA A 433 14.20 15.59 2.95
CA ALA A 433 14.24 15.86 4.39
C ALA A 433 13.01 15.29 5.10
N THR A 434 13.22 14.45 6.12
CA THR A 434 12.15 14.01 7.02
C THR A 434 11.62 15.20 7.83
N VAL A 435 10.31 15.25 8.04
CA VAL A 435 9.66 16.23 8.91
C VAL A 435 9.11 15.51 10.13
N ASP A 436 9.48 15.98 11.32
CA ASP A 436 9.00 15.48 12.61
C ASP A 436 8.02 16.51 13.21
N ARG A 437 6.72 16.25 13.09
CA ARG A 437 5.65 17.12 13.60
C ARG A 437 5.06 16.53 14.88
N ASP A 438 4.40 17.36 15.67
CA ASP A 438 3.66 16.94 16.86
C ASP A 438 2.53 15.98 16.48
N SER A 439 2.75 14.69 16.70
CA SER A 439 1.93 13.57 16.25
C SER A 439 1.16 12.93 17.42
N ALA A 440 0.46 11.81 17.16
CA ALA A 440 -0.26 11.09 18.20
C ALA A 440 0.68 10.67 19.34
N HIS A 441 1.92 10.28 19.06
CA HIS A 441 2.88 9.91 20.10
C HIS A 441 3.16 11.08 21.06
N GLU A 442 3.57 12.24 20.54
CA GLU A 442 3.92 13.41 21.36
C GLU A 442 2.70 13.90 22.15
N ARG A 443 1.54 14.03 21.49
CA ARG A 443 0.30 14.53 22.11
C ARG A 443 -0.21 13.62 23.22
N ILE A 444 -0.25 12.30 22.98
CA ILE A 444 -0.69 11.33 23.99
C ILE A 444 0.30 11.28 25.16
N THR A 445 1.60 11.28 24.89
CA THR A 445 2.64 11.27 25.93
C THR A 445 2.55 12.52 26.80
N ALA A 446 2.38 13.69 26.20
CA ALA A 446 2.17 14.95 26.90
C ALA A 446 0.89 14.91 27.77
N ARG A 447 -0.21 14.36 27.24
CA ARG A 447 -1.46 14.18 27.99
C ARG A 447 -1.28 13.30 29.22
N ILE A 448 -0.59 12.16 29.10
CA ILE A 448 -0.30 11.25 30.21
C ILE A 448 0.60 11.93 31.26
N ALA A 449 1.64 12.64 30.81
CA ALA A 449 2.54 13.37 31.70
C ALA A 449 1.79 14.47 32.48
N GLY A 450 0.96 15.26 31.80
CA GLY A 450 0.13 16.29 32.42
C GLY A 450 -0.85 15.71 33.45
N ALA A 451 -1.51 14.60 33.14
CA ALA A 451 -2.41 13.92 34.08
C ALA A 451 -1.67 13.42 35.34
N ARG A 452 -0.46 12.88 35.18
CA ARG A 452 0.39 12.45 36.31
C ARG A 452 0.83 13.61 37.18
N THR A 453 1.25 14.72 36.59
CA THR A 453 1.63 15.93 37.32
C THR A 453 0.44 16.50 38.09
N ALA A 454 -0.74 16.62 37.45
CA ALA A 454 -1.95 17.08 38.10
C ALA A 454 -2.39 16.16 39.25
N ALA A 455 -2.28 14.83 39.08
CA ALA A 455 -2.57 13.87 40.14
C ALA A 455 -1.58 13.98 41.31
N ALA A 456 -0.29 14.20 41.04
CA ALA A 456 0.74 14.40 42.06
C ALA A 456 0.51 15.72 42.83
N GLU A 457 0.16 16.80 42.13
CA GLU A 457 -0.20 18.08 42.74
C GLU A 457 -1.49 17.99 43.56
N ALA A 458 -2.52 17.30 43.05
CA ALA A 458 -3.76 17.07 43.79
C ALA A 458 -3.52 16.21 45.04
N ALA A 459 -2.67 15.18 44.95
CA ALA A 459 -2.26 14.38 46.10
C ALA A 459 -1.46 15.20 47.14
N ALA A 460 -0.57 16.08 46.68
CA ALA A 460 0.19 17.00 47.53
C ALA A 460 -0.72 18.06 48.19
N GLN A 461 -1.71 18.59 47.48
CA GLN A 461 -2.68 19.53 48.05
C GLN A 461 -3.65 18.84 49.02
N ALA A 462 -4.03 17.59 48.73
CA ALA A 462 -4.87 16.78 49.62
C ALA A 462 -4.13 16.40 50.91
N SER A 463 -2.83 16.10 50.85
CA SER A 463 -2.02 15.85 52.06
C SER A 463 -1.85 17.10 52.92
N VAL A 464 -1.68 18.27 52.30
CA VAL A 464 -1.66 19.57 53.00
C VAL A 464 -3.03 19.90 53.63
N ARG A 465 -4.14 19.67 52.92
CA ARG A 465 -5.51 19.91 53.44
C ARG A 465 -5.94 18.92 54.53
N ALA A 466 -5.40 17.71 54.54
CA ALA A 466 -5.65 16.69 55.57
C ALA A 466 -4.87 16.95 56.87
N GLY A 467 -4.12 18.05 56.98
CA GLY A 467 -3.40 18.43 58.19
C GLY A 467 -2.24 17.51 58.56
N VAL A 468 -1.71 16.74 57.60
CA VAL A 468 -0.50 15.92 57.80
C VAL A 468 0.71 16.82 57.57
N PRO A 469 1.51 17.14 58.60
CA PRO A 469 2.72 17.93 58.42
C PRO A 469 3.73 17.17 57.56
N PRO A 470 4.59 17.87 56.80
CA PRO A 470 5.59 17.23 55.97
C PRO A 470 6.59 16.48 56.84
N THR A 471 6.52 15.14 56.87
CA THR A 471 7.69 14.32 57.17
C THR A 471 8.61 14.33 55.96
N THR A 472 9.24 15.47 55.69
CA THR A 472 10.39 15.53 54.81
C THR A 472 11.60 14.91 55.51
N GLU A 473 12.54 14.40 54.71
CA GLU A 473 13.81 13.81 55.17
C GLU A 473 14.60 14.74 56.11
N ALA A 474 14.47 16.06 55.93
CA ALA A 474 15.03 17.09 56.79
C ALA A 474 14.44 17.14 58.21
N GLY A 475 13.15 16.81 58.38
CA GLY A 475 12.47 16.79 59.68
C GLY A 475 12.81 15.54 60.50
N LEU A 476 13.08 14.41 59.83
CA LEU A 476 13.57 13.19 60.48
C LEU A 476 15.01 13.36 60.99
N ASN A 477 15.88 14.07 60.28
CA ASN A 477 17.29 14.26 60.68
C ASN A 477 17.51 15.16 61.91
N MET A 478 16.50 15.91 62.35
CA MET A 478 16.56 16.69 63.61
C MET A 478 16.03 15.93 64.83
N MET A 479 15.54 14.70 64.65
CA MET A 479 15.02 13.85 65.72
C MET A 479 16.08 12.87 66.21
N THR A 480 16.07 12.57 67.51
CA THR A 480 16.93 11.49 68.05
C THR A 480 16.51 10.12 67.48
N PRO A 481 17.42 9.12 67.39
CA PRO A 481 17.10 7.79 66.86
C PRO A 481 15.97 7.04 67.61
N ALA A 482 15.65 7.45 68.84
CA ALA A 482 14.52 6.92 69.61
C ALA A 482 13.18 7.59 69.24
N GLN A 483 13.20 8.88 68.87
CA GLN A 483 12.03 9.62 68.41
C GLN A 483 11.63 9.21 67.00
N GLN A 484 12.61 9.02 66.09
CA GLN A 484 12.35 8.50 64.73
C GLN A 484 11.64 7.14 64.77
N ARG A 485 12.10 6.22 65.63
CA ARG A 485 11.49 4.88 65.78
C ARG A 485 10.07 4.93 66.32
N ARG A 486 9.77 5.86 67.23
CA ARG A 486 8.40 6.07 67.74
C ARG A 486 7.48 6.66 66.68
N GLU A 487 7.97 7.62 65.89
CA GLU A 487 7.18 8.24 64.83
C GLU A 487 6.87 7.24 63.71
N ILE A 488 7.86 6.45 63.28
CA ILE A 488 7.68 5.36 62.30
C ILE A 488 6.70 4.30 62.82
N ALA A 489 6.81 3.90 64.09
CA ALA A 489 5.89 2.92 64.70
C ALA A 489 4.46 3.46 64.80
N ARG A 490 4.29 4.75 65.11
CA ARG A 490 2.98 5.42 65.16
C ARG A 490 2.34 5.48 63.77
N GLN A 491 3.11 5.89 62.75
CA GLN A 491 2.66 5.92 61.36
C GLN A 491 2.28 4.53 60.84
N ALA A 492 3.08 3.51 61.12
CA ALA A 492 2.76 2.13 60.73
C ALA A 492 1.43 1.65 61.34
N THR A 493 1.16 2.06 62.58
CA THR A 493 -0.09 1.71 63.28
C THR A 493 -1.30 2.45 62.71
N GLU A 494 -1.15 3.74 62.37
CA GLU A 494 -2.22 4.55 61.75
C GLU A 494 -2.53 4.09 60.32
N ILE A 495 -1.51 3.80 59.50
CA ILE A 495 -1.69 3.26 58.14
C ILE A 495 -2.36 1.88 58.18
N ALA A 496 -1.98 1.00 59.11
CA ALA A 496 -2.61 -0.31 59.27
C ALA A 496 -4.09 -0.20 59.68
N ARG A 497 -4.43 0.80 60.51
CA ARG A 497 -5.82 1.06 60.93
C ARG A 497 -6.65 1.63 59.77
N ALA A 498 -6.12 2.61 59.04
CA ALA A 498 -6.78 3.19 57.87
C ALA A 498 -7.02 2.14 56.76
N ARG A 499 -6.05 1.25 56.49
CA ARG A 499 -6.23 0.15 55.53
C ARG A 499 -7.35 -0.82 55.95
N ARG A 500 -7.44 -1.17 57.23
CA ARG A 500 -8.50 -2.05 57.76
C ARG A 500 -9.89 -1.40 57.70
N GLU A 501 -9.98 -0.10 57.93
CA GLU A 501 -11.24 0.65 57.83
C GLU A 501 -11.69 0.78 56.36
N ALA A 502 -10.78 1.10 55.45
CA ALA A 502 -11.07 1.14 54.01
C ALA A 502 -11.49 -0.23 53.45
N GLU A 503 -10.86 -1.32 53.91
CA GLU A 503 -11.24 -2.69 53.52
C GLU A 503 -12.63 -3.06 54.06
N ARG A 504 -12.96 -2.65 55.29
CA ARG A 504 -14.30 -2.83 55.88
C ARG A 504 -15.37 -2.05 55.11
N GLN A 505 -15.09 -0.80 54.73
CA GLN A 505 -16.02 0.01 53.92
C GLN A 505 -16.24 -0.60 52.54
N ARG A 506 -15.18 -1.01 51.83
CA ARG A 506 -15.30 -1.70 50.54
C ARG A 506 -16.11 -3.00 50.64
N LYS A 507 -15.91 -3.79 51.70
CA LYS A 507 -16.70 -5.01 51.93
C LYS A 507 -18.17 -4.71 52.27
N ALA A 508 -18.44 -3.64 53.02
CA ALA A 508 -19.80 -3.21 53.33
C ALA A 508 -20.54 -2.71 52.07
N GLU A 509 -19.90 -1.87 51.26
CA GLU A 509 -20.45 -1.37 49.99
C GLU A 509 -20.69 -2.51 48.98
N ALA A 510 -19.77 -3.47 48.88
CA ALA A 510 -19.95 -4.65 48.04
C ALA A 510 -21.13 -5.52 48.52
N ALA A 511 -21.27 -5.70 49.83
CA ALA A 511 -22.40 -6.45 50.41
C ALA A 511 -23.74 -5.74 50.22
N GLU A 512 -23.76 -4.41 50.26
CA GLU A 512 -24.94 -3.58 50.02
C GLU A 512 -25.36 -3.61 48.54
N ARG A 513 -24.42 -3.52 47.60
CA ARG A 513 -24.68 -3.68 46.15
C ARG A 513 -25.30 -5.05 45.85
N VAL A 514 -24.72 -6.14 46.37
CA VAL A 514 -25.25 -7.51 46.19
C VAL A 514 -26.65 -7.68 46.80
N ARG A 515 -26.94 -7.03 47.95
CA ARG A 515 -28.29 -7.03 48.54
C ARG A 515 -29.28 -6.23 47.69
N SER A 516 -28.87 -5.08 47.15
CA SER A 516 -29.71 -4.24 46.30
C SER A 516 -30.06 -4.92 44.97
N ASP A 517 -29.11 -5.64 44.37
CA ASP A 517 -29.31 -6.40 43.14
C ASP A 517 -30.25 -7.59 43.37
N ARG A 518 -30.08 -8.34 44.47
CA ARG A 518 -31.01 -9.41 44.86
C ARG A 518 -32.41 -8.89 45.19
N ALA A 519 -32.53 -7.69 45.75
CA ALA A 519 -33.83 -7.06 46.01
C ALA A 519 -34.52 -6.64 44.70
N ARG A 520 -33.80 -6.03 43.76
CA ARG A 520 -34.31 -5.70 42.41
C ARG A 520 -34.75 -6.95 41.66
N GLN A 521 -33.98 -8.02 41.71
CA GLN A 521 -34.32 -9.29 41.05
C GLN A 521 -35.62 -9.90 41.61
N ARG A 522 -35.82 -9.89 42.94
CA ARG A 522 -37.06 -10.34 43.57
C ARG A 522 -38.28 -9.48 43.24
N THR A 523 -38.10 -8.17 43.09
CA THR A 523 -39.18 -7.25 42.69
C THR A 523 -39.59 -7.46 41.24
N VAL A 524 -38.63 -7.73 40.35
CA VAL A 524 -38.87 -8.07 38.93
C VAL A 524 -39.54 -9.45 38.82
N ASP A 525 -39.07 -10.46 39.56
CA ASP A 525 -39.67 -11.80 39.55
C ASP A 525 -41.12 -11.78 40.08
N ASN A 526 -41.42 -10.98 41.11
CA ASN A 526 -42.78 -10.81 41.63
C ASN A 526 -43.68 -10.00 40.68
N ALA A 527 -43.14 -9.02 39.94
CA ALA A 527 -43.87 -8.29 38.92
C ALA A 527 -44.25 -9.19 37.72
N ILE A 528 -43.34 -10.08 37.31
CA ILE A 528 -43.58 -11.06 36.23
C ILE A 528 -44.60 -12.13 36.67
N ARG A 529 -44.56 -12.57 37.93
CA ARG A 529 -45.53 -13.56 38.47
C ARG A 529 -46.95 -13.00 38.66
N THR A 530 -47.08 -11.69 38.87
CA THR A 530 -48.38 -11.04 39.15
C THR A 530 -48.98 -10.37 37.91
N GLY A 531 -48.16 -10.01 36.91
CA GLY A 531 -48.60 -9.47 35.61
C GLY A 531 -49.12 -10.51 34.61
N GLY A 532 -48.90 -11.80 34.85
CA GLY A 532 -49.26 -12.89 33.93
C GLY A 532 -50.74 -13.31 33.89
N ARG A 533 -51.67 -12.57 34.53
CA ARG A 533 -53.09 -13.02 34.61
C ARG A 533 -54.16 -12.02 34.17
N VAL A 534 -53.82 -10.85 33.62
CA VAL A 534 -54.83 -9.90 33.12
C VAL A 534 -54.35 -9.17 31.87
N VAL A 535 -54.39 -9.81 30.70
CA VAL A 535 -54.47 -9.13 29.39
C VAL A 535 -55.33 -9.95 28.42
N THR A 536 -56.63 -10.00 28.68
CA THR A 536 -57.66 -10.32 27.68
C THR A 536 -58.87 -9.39 27.88
N SER A 537 -58.69 -8.08 27.73
CA SER A 537 -59.78 -7.17 27.36
C SER A 537 -59.28 -5.82 26.86
N ARG A 538 -60.13 -5.16 26.05
CA ARG A 538 -59.89 -3.99 25.21
C ARG A 538 -59.52 -2.67 25.92
N LEU A 539 -59.22 -2.66 27.23
CA LEU A 539 -58.78 -1.46 27.95
C LEU A 539 -57.26 -1.22 27.91
N GLY A 540 -56.47 -2.18 27.42
CA GLY A 540 -54.99 -2.08 27.34
C GLY A 540 -54.45 -1.26 26.16
N GLN A 541 -55.29 -0.91 25.18
CA GLN A 541 -54.84 -0.20 23.97
C GLN A 541 -54.81 1.33 24.12
N ASP A 542 -55.48 1.92 25.12
CA ASP A 542 -55.52 3.37 25.30
C ASP A 542 -54.41 3.93 26.21
N ILE A 543 -53.83 3.09 27.09
CA ILE A 543 -52.73 3.50 27.99
C ILE A 543 -51.39 3.59 27.23
N VAL A 544 -51.23 2.82 26.15
CA VAL A 544 -50.01 2.84 25.31
C VAL A 544 -49.92 4.10 24.44
N ARG A 545 -51.03 4.81 24.19
CA ARG A 545 -51.00 6.11 23.49
C ARG A 545 -50.72 7.31 24.41
N GLY A 546 -51.03 7.22 25.70
CA GLY A 546 -50.83 8.32 26.66
C GLY A 546 -49.37 8.58 27.07
N ILE A 547 -48.50 7.56 26.98
CA ILE A 547 -47.10 7.64 27.44
C ILE A 547 -46.14 8.11 26.33
N PHE A 548 -46.55 8.03 25.06
CA PHE A 548 -45.75 8.50 23.92
C PHE A 548 -45.91 10.00 23.60
N GLY A 549 -46.93 10.67 24.16
CA GLY A 549 -47.18 12.11 23.95
C GLY A 549 -46.38 13.06 24.85
N THR A 550 -45.76 12.57 25.92
CA THR A 550 -45.06 13.38 26.93
C THR A 550 -43.53 13.34 26.82
N LEU A 551 -42.97 12.48 25.95
CA LEU A 551 -41.52 12.31 25.77
C LEU A 551 -40.96 12.99 24.51
N PHE A 552 -41.80 13.40 23.55
CA PHE A 552 -41.37 14.09 22.33
C PHE A 552 -42.33 15.24 21.97
N GLY A 553 -42.05 16.45 22.46
CA GLY A 553 -42.79 17.66 22.08
C GLY A 553 -42.13 18.93 22.60
N GLY A 554 -41.28 19.54 21.76
CA GLY A 554 -40.62 20.84 21.99
C GLY A 554 -41.58 22.03 22.01
N GLY A 555 -41.16 23.10 22.69
CA GLY A 555 -42.02 24.20 23.11
C GLY A 555 -42.31 25.31 22.08
N LYS A 556 -43.02 26.35 22.56
CA LYS A 556 -42.86 27.76 22.15
C LYS A 556 -43.66 28.73 23.04
N SER A 557 -42.99 29.85 23.36
CA SER A 557 -43.49 31.22 23.53
C SER A 557 -44.42 31.57 24.70
N ARG A 558 -43.86 32.32 25.65
CA ARG A 558 -44.10 33.78 25.70
C ARG A 558 -42.82 34.51 26.07
#